data_AF-A0A562YBI8-F1
#
_entry.id   AF-A0A562YBI8-F1
#
_cell.length_a   1.000
_cell.length_b   1.000
_cell.length_c   1.000
_cell.angle_alpha   90.00
_cell.angle_beta   90.00
_cell.angle_gamma   90.00
#
_symmetry.space_group_name_H-M   'P 1'
#
loop_
_entity.id
_entity.type
_entity.pdbx_description
1 polymer ?
#
loop_
_entity_poly.entity_id
_entity_poly.type
_entity_poly.pdbx_seq_one_letter_code
_entity_poly.pdbx_strand_id
1 'polypeptide(L)'
;MVLDNIEKLLEKYENGETTLKEEAQLKNYFSQETVAPHLEMYKPMFQYFLGNQKEQFTKDLPLKPKNRFNYKWLSVAAVAVLMIGFYFTTSIIDNNCNDLGTYCEPEEALEEVSKQLAMISNHFNKGTQAVGYLNEVDKGTATLGYLNEIENTTKIIFKK
;
A
#
# COMPACT_ATOMS: atom_id res chain seq x y z
N MET A 1 -35.41 -51.94 -42.08
CA MET A 1 -34.86 -51.73 -40.72
C MET A 1 -33.58 -50.91 -40.70
N VAL A 2 -32.49 -51.25 -41.42
CA VAL A 2 -31.28 -50.40 -41.46
C VAL A 2 -31.44 -49.19 -42.42
N LEU A 3 -32.14 -49.38 -43.55
CA LEU A 3 -32.37 -48.31 -44.55
C LEU A 3 -33.29 -47.20 -44.01
N ASP A 4 -34.40 -47.56 -43.36
CA ASP A 4 -35.36 -46.62 -42.76
C ASP A 4 -34.73 -45.69 -41.70
N ASN A 5 -33.60 -46.10 -41.13
CA ASN A 5 -32.86 -45.30 -40.17
C ASN A 5 -32.01 -44.22 -40.86
N ILE A 6 -31.38 -44.55 -41.99
CA ILE A 6 -30.59 -43.58 -42.78
C ILE A 6 -31.50 -42.51 -43.40
N GLU A 7 -32.68 -42.89 -43.90
CA GLU A 7 -33.64 -41.93 -44.47
C GLU A 7 -34.13 -40.92 -43.43
N LYS A 8 -34.50 -41.39 -42.23
CA LYS A 8 -34.86 -40.50 -41.11
C LYS A 8 -33.70 -39.61 -40.68
N LEU A 9 -32.49 -40.14 -40.70
CA LEU A 9 -31.28 -39.38 -40.36
C LEU A 9 -30.98 -38.30 -41.40
N LEU A 10 -31.30 -38.57 -42.66
CA LEU A 10 -31.16 -37.62 -43.76
C LEU A 10 -32.20 -36.52 -43.70
N GLU A 11 -33.46 -36.84 -43.40
CA GLU A 11 -34.52 -35.84 -43.15
C GLU A 11 -34.12 -34.92 -41.98
N LYS A 12 -33.59 -35.50 -40.89
CA LYS A 12 -33.07 -34.75 -39.75
C LYS A 12 -31.88 -33.85 -40.13
N TYR A 13 -31.01 -34.31 -41.03
CA TYR A 13 -29.86 -33.55 -41.53
C TYR A 13 -30.31 -32.38 -42.41
N GLU A 14 -31.27 -32.59 -43.29
CA GLU A 14 -31.90 -31.53 -44.11
C GLU A 14 -32.58 -30.48 -43.24
N ASN A 15 -33.15 -30.88 -42.10
CA ASN A 15 -33.72 -29.97 -41.10
C ASN A 15 -32.68 -29.32 -40.17
N GLY A 16 -31.40 -29.70 -40.25
CA GLY A 16 -30.33 -29.17 -39.40
C GLY A 16 -30.40 -29.59 -37.92
N GLU A 17 -31.06 -30.69 -37.62
CA GLU A 17 -31.27 -31.19 -36.26
C GLU A 17 -30.29 -32.31 -35.86
N THR A 18 -29.35 -32.66 -36.75
CA THR A 18 -28.39 -33.75 -36.50
C THR A 18 -27.34 -33.39 -35.47
N THR A 19 -26.89 -34.43 -34.75
CA THR A 19 -25.72 -34.38 -33.88
C THR A 19 -24.46 -34.83 -34.61
N LEU A 20 -23.28 -34.47 -34.11
CA LEU A 20 -22.00 -34.88 -34.70
C LEU A 20 -21.83 -36.40 -34.85
N LYS A 21 -22.45 -37.19 -33.96
CA LYS A 21 -22.42 -38.67 -34.04
C LYS A 21 -23.28 -39.20 -35.19
N GLU A 22 -24.43 -38.58 -35.42
CA GLU A 22 -25.36 -38.93 -36.50
C GLU A 22 -24.78 -38.52 -37.86
N GLU A 23 -24.14 -37.36 -37.95
CA GLU A 23 -23.43 -36.93 -39.17
C GLU A 23 -22.24 -37.84 -39.50
N ALA A 24 -21.53 -38.34 -38.49
CA ALA A 24 -20.49 -39.34 -38.70
C ALA A 24 -21.05 -40.66 -39.27
N GLN A 25 -22.26 -41.05 -38.86
CA GLN A 25 -22.95 -42.22 -39.42
C GLN A 25 -23.36 -42.01 -40.88
N LEU A 26 -23.95 -40.85 -41.22
CA LEU A 26 -24.27 -40.47 -42.60
C LEU A 26 -23.01 -40.47 -43.46
N LYS A 27 -21.94 -39.83 -42.99
CA LYS A 27 -20.65 -39.77 -43.69
C LYS A 27 -20.11 -41.18 -43.96
N ASN A 28 -20.15 -42.08 -42.96
CA ASN A 28 -19.68 -43.45 -43.13
C ASN A 28 -20.53 -44.24 -44.13
N TYR A 29 -21.85 -44.10 -44.07
CA TYR A 29 -22.76 -44.76 -45.02
C TYR A 29 -22.50 -44.33 -46.47
N PHE A 30 -22.40 -43.02 -46.74
CA PHE A 30 -22.14 -42.50 -48.09
C PHE A 30 -20.67 -42.63 -48.55
N SER A 31 -19.77 -43.07 -47.67
CA SER A 31 -18.38 -43.42 -48.02
C SER A 31 -18.28 -44.83 -48.62
N GLN A 32 -19.32 -45.65 -48.53
CA GLN A 32 -19.33 -47.00 -49.10
C GLN A 32 -19.48 -46.97 -50.63
N GLU A 33 -18.93 -48.00 -51.30
CA GLU A 33 -19.02 -48.12 -52.76
C GLU A 33 -20.46 -48.32 -53.23
N THR A 34 -21.24 -49.12 -52.49
CA THR A 34 -22.64 -49.46 -52.77
C THR A 34 -23.59 -48.72 -51.83
N VAL A 35 -24.40 -47.81 -52.37
CA VAL A 35 -25.46 -47.08 -51.66
C VAL A 35 -26.79 -47.40 -52.34
N ALA A 36 -27.90 -47.33 -51.60
CA ALA A 36 -29.23 -47.55 -52.17
C ALA A 36 -29.49 -46.61 -53.37
N PRO A 37 -30.10 -47.08 -54.48
CA PRO A 37 -30.24 -46.30 -55.72
C PRO A 37 -30.93 -44.95 -55.56
N HIS A 38 -31.92 -44.85 -54.67
CA HIS A 38 -32.64 -43.60 -54.42
C HIS A 38 -31.87 -42.59 -53.56
N LEU A 39 -30.83 -43.03 -52.85
CA LEU A 39 -29.97 -42.19 -52.02
C LEU A 39 -28.66 -41.82 -52.71
N GLU A 40 -28.40 -42.37 -53.89
CA GLU A 40 -27.17 -42.14 -54.65
C GLU A 40 -26.96 -40.66 -54.98
N MET A 41 -28.04 -39.89 -55.11
CA MET A 41 -27.98 -38.43 -55.35
C MET A 41 -27.27 -37.65 -54.23
N TYR A 42 -27.27 -38.16 -53.00
CA TYR A 42 -26.62 -37.52 -51.85
C TYR A 42 -25.14 -37.88 -51.70
N LYS A 43 -24.68 -38.94 -52.38
CA LYS A 43 -23.29 -39.43 -52.35
C LYS A 43 -22.24 -38.34 -52.61
N PRO A 44 -22.32 -37.49 -53.66
CA PRO A 44 -21.32 -36.46 -53.90
C PRO A 44 -21.22 -35.43 -52.76
N MET A 45 -22.32 -35.14 -52.05
CA MET A 45 -22.34 -34.18 -50.93
C MET A 45 -21.43 -34.63 -49.79
N PHE A 46 -21.47 -35.91 -49.42
CA PHE A 46 -20.67 -36.45 -48.32
C PHE A 46 -19.25 -36.85 -48.76
N GLN A 47 -19.07 -37.25 -50.02
CA GLN A 47 -17.75 -37.65 -50.55
C GLN A 47 -16.82 -36.47 -50.81
N TYR A 48 -17.35 -35.29 -51.17
CA TYR A 48 -16.54 -34.08 -51.41
C TYR A 48 -15.63 -33.73 -50.21
N PHE A 49 -16.12 -33.94 -48.99
CA PHE A 49 -15.37 -33.64 -47.76
C PHE A 49 -14.22 -34.63 -47.49
N LEU A 50 -14.19 -35.81 -48.11
CA LEU A 50 -13.09 -36.77 -47.95
C LEU A 50 -11.82 -36.32 -48.71
N GLY A 51 -11.99 -35.67 -49.87
CA GLY A 51 -10.89 -35.16 -50.68
C GLY A 51 -10.24 -33.92 -50.05
N ASN A 52 -11.06 -32.99 -49.58
CA ASN A 52 -10.60 -31.67 -49.10
C ASN A 52 -10.11 -31.68 -47.65
N GLN A 53 -10.36 -32.74 -46.87
CA GLN A 53 -9.83 -32.86 -45.51
C GLN A 53 -8.29 -32.88 -45.45
N LYS A 54 -7.63 -33.11 -46.59
CA LYS A 54 -6.17 -33.07 -46.75
C LYS A 54 -5.60 -31.67 -46.90
N GLU A 55 -6.43 -30.67 -47.21
CA GLU A 55 -5.99 -29.28 -47.29
C GLU A 55 -5.88 -28.69 -45.88
N GLN A 56 -4.75 -28.99 -45.22
CA GLN A 56 -4.40 -28.33 -43.98
C GLN A 56 -3.60 -27.08 -44.28
N PHE A 57 -3.92 -25.99 -43.59
CA PHE A 57 -3.12 -24.77 -43.62
C PHE A 57 -1.79 -25.05 -42.88
N THR A 58 -0.74 -25.41 -43.62
CA THR A 58 0.59 -25.75 -43.07
C THR A 58 1.52 -24.56 -42.89
N LYS A 59 1.05 -23.35 -43.18
CA LYS A 59 1.87 -22.16 -43.09
C LYS A 59 1.99 -21.70 -41.65
N ASP A 60 3.22 -21.52 -41.19
CA ASP A 60 3.49 -20.90 -39.90
C ASP A 60 2.89 -19.50 -39.87
N LEU A 61 1.93 -19.30 -38.96
CA LEU A 61 1.34 -17.99 -38.73
C LEU A 61 2.40 -17.13 -38.01
N PRO A 62 2.74 -15.92 -38.53
CA PRO A 62 3.63 -15.00 -37.85
C PRO A 62 2.89 -14.30 -36.70
N LEU A 63 2.39 -15.09 -35.75
CA LEU A 63 1.74 -14.59 -34.55
C LEU A 63 2.83 -14.04 -33.64
N LYS A 64 2.81 -12.73 -33.39
CA LYS A 64 3.62 -12.13 -32.33
C LYS A 64 2.91 -12.44 -30.99
N PRO A 65 3.43 -13.35 -30.16
CA PRO A 65 2.80 -13.61 -28.88
C PRO A 65 2.83 -12.33 -28.04
N LYS A 66 1.69 -11.98 -27.44
CA LYS A 66 1.63 -10.88 -26.46
C LYS A 66 2.54 -11.27 -25.30
N ASN A 67 3.55 -10.44 -25.03
CA ASN A 67 4.47 -10.66 -23.93
C ASN A 67 3.67 -10.60 -22.61
N ARG A 68 3.48 -11.76 -21.96
CA ARG A 68 2.78 -11.81 -20.68
C ARG A 68 3.80 -11.54 -19.60
N PHE A 69 3.67 -10.39 -18.95
CA PHE A 69 4.51 -10.08 -17.81
C PHE A 69 4.29 -11.13 -16.71
N ASN A 70 5.37 -11.69 -16.17
CA ASN A 70 5.27 -12.76 -15.18
C ASN A 70 5.01 -12.16 -13.80
N TYR A 71 3.74 -11.85 -13.50
CA TYR A 71 3.31 -11.32 -12.20
C TYR A 71 3.68 -12.21 -11.01
N LYS A 72 4.03 -13.49 -11.24
CA LYS A 72 4.54 -14.37 -10.18
C LYS A 72 5.88 -13.85 -9.63
N TRP A 73 6.74 -13.30 -10.47
CA TRP A 73 8.00 -12.68 -10.04
C TRP A 73 7.79 -11.36 -9.32
N LEU A 74 6.71 -10.63 -9.65
CA LEU A 74 6.34 -9.41 -8.94
C LEU A 74 5.93 -9.71 -7.49
N SER A 75 5.20 -10.82 -7.27
CA SER A 75 4.84 -11.27 -5.93
C SER A 75 6.06 -11.68 -5.10
N VAL A 76 7.02 -12.40 -5.70
CA VAL A 76 8.29 -12.76 -5.03
C VAL A 76 9.11 -11.52 -4.68
N ALA A 77 9.22 -10.56 -5.61
CA ALA A 77 9.92 -9.31 -5.37
C ALA A 77 9.29 -8.49 -4.23
N ALA A 78 7.96 -8.43 -4.14
CA ALA A 78 7.26 -7.72 -3.06
C ALA A 78 7.60 -8.31 -1.67
N VAL A 79 7.61 -9.64 -1.54
CA VAL A 79 7.98 -10.32 -0.29
C VAL A 79 9.45 -10.05 0.06
N ALA A 80 10.35 -10.10 -0.92
CA ALA A 80 11.76 -9.81 -0.69
C ALA A 80 11.97 -8.36 -0.20
N VAL A 81 11.29 -7.38 -0.80
CA VAL A 81 11.34 -5.97 -0.38
C VAL A 81 10.79 -5.79 1.04
N LEU A 82 9.69 -6.45 1.40
CA LEU A 82 9.15 -6.40 2.76
C LEU A 82 10.12 -7.01 3.79
N MET A 83 10.75 -8.14 3.47
CA MET A 83 11.73 -8.80 4.34
C MET A 83 12.98 -7.93 4.54
N ILE A 84 13.49 -7.33 3.46
CA ILE A 84 14.60 -6.37 3.50
C ILE A 84 14.20 -5.14 4.32
N GLY A 85 13.02 -4.58 4.04
CA GLY A 85 12.46 -3.44 4.76
C GLY A 85 12.36 -3.71 6.26
N PHE A 86 11.81 -4.86 6.66
CA PHE A 86 11.70 -5.28 8.06
C PHE A 86 13.08 -5.50 8.70
N TYR A 87 14.01 -6.18 8.01
CA TYR A 87 15.37 -6.40 8.52
C TYR A 87 16.11 -5.09 8.82
N PHE A 88 16.06 -4.11 7.91
CA PHE A 88 16.69 -2.81 8.14
C PHE A 88 15.92 -1.91 9.12
N THR A 89 14.58 -1.96 9.16
CA THR A 89 13.79 -1.17 10.14
C THR A 89 13.84 -1.72 11.56
N THR A 90 13.98 -3.04 11.75
CA THR A 90 14.19 -3.60 13.10
C THR A 90 15.50 -3.10 13.72
N SER A 91 16.46 -2.67 12.90
CA SER A 91 17.70 -2.02 13.35
C SER A 91 17.54 -0.52 13.66
N ILE A 92 16.47 0.12 13.19
CA ILE A 92 16.13 1.54 13.45
C ILE A 92 15.13 1.67 14.60
N ILE A 93 14.27 0.67 14.82
CA ILE A 93 13.50 0.53 16.06
C ILE A 93 14.42 -0.09 17.12
N ASP A 94 15.56 0.57 17.35
CA ASP A 94 16.20 0.46 18.63
C ASP A 94 15.25 1.19 19.59
N ASN A 95 14.64 0.46 20.52
CA ASN A 95 13.87 1.03 21.64
C ASN A 95 14.83 1.71 22.62
N ASN A 96 15.80 2.44 22.09
CA ASN A 96 16.74 3.22 22.85
C ASN A 96 15.95 4.45 23.28
N CYS A 97 15.50 4.45 24.54
CA CYS A 97 14.77 5.58 25.11
C CYS A 97 15.57 6.92 25.09
N ASN A 98 16.82 6.83 24.64
CA ASN A 98 17.81 7.90 24.56
C ASN A 98 17.71 8.77 23.30
N ASP A 99 16.71 8.59 22.41
CA ASP A 99 16.63 9.42 21.18
C ASP A 99 16.50 10.92 21.49
N LEU A 100 15.81 11.28 22.59
CA LEU A 100 15.62 12.68 23.00
C LEU A 100 15.66 12.91 24.53
N GLY A 101 15.76 11.86 25.35
CA GLY A 101 15.63 11.93 26.80
C GLY A 101 16.80 11.31 27.57
N THR A 102 17.09 11.82 28.77
CA THR A 102 18.10 11.26 29.70
C THR A 102 17.54 10.10 30.55
N TYR A 103 16.21 10.01 30.67
CA TYR A 103 15.51 9.00 31.47
C TYR A 103 14.44 8.32 30.61
N CYS A 104 14.33 6.99 30.71
CA CYS A 104 13.37 6.19 29.96
C CYS A 104 11.98 6.19 30.59
N GLU A 105 11.94 6.20 31.92
CA GLU A 105 10.69 6.15 32.67
C GLU A 105 10.20 7.57 32.96
N PRO A 106 8.93 7.88 32.65
CA PRO A 106 8.38 9.20 32.87
C PRO A 106 8.30 9.59 34.36
N GLU A 107 8.20 8.59 35.25
CA GLU A 107 8.17 8.80 36.70
C GLU A 107 9.53 9.29 37.22
N GLU A 108 10.63 8.65 36.83
CA GLU A 108 12.00 9.07 37.20
C GLU A 108 12.35 10.46 36.66
N ALA A 109 11.94 10.75 35.43
CA ALA A 109 12.15 12.06 34.81
C ALA A 109 11.45 13.18 35.59
N LEU A 110 10.20 12.94 36.01
CA LEU A 110 9.42 13.89 36.80
C LEU A 110 10.01 14.09 38.20
N GLU A 111 10.49 13.02 38.83
CA GLU A 111 11.11 13.10 40.15
C GLU A 111 12.36 13.99 40.12
N GLU A 112 13.27 13.77 39.19
CA GLU A 112 14.51 14.55 39.09
C GLU A 112 14.23 16.01 38.71
N VAL A 113 13.29 16.27 37.80
CA VAL A 113 12.87 17.65 37.47
C VAL A 113 12.30 18.36 38.70
N SER A 114 11.44 17.67 39.47
CA SER A 114 10.84 18.23 40.68
C SER A 114 11.88 18.58 41.73
N LYS A 115 12.88 17.70 41.91
CA LYS A 115 14.01 17.92 42.81
C LYS A 115 14.88 19.11 42.39
N GLN A 116 15.20 19.23 41.11
CA GLN A 116 15.98 20.36 40.59
C GLN A 116 15.21 21.69 40.72
N LEU A 117 13.91 21.70 40.41
CA LEU A 117 13.05 22.86 40.61
C LEU A 117 12.96 23.26 42.09
N ALA A 118 12.91 22.29 43.01
CA ALA A 118 12.92 22.56 44.44
C ALA A 118 14.26 23.19 44.89
N MET A 119 15.39 22.72 44.36
CA MET A 119 16.69 23.34 44.64
C MET A 119 16.76 24.77 44.10
N ILE A 120 16.32 24.99 42.85
CA ILE A 120 16.26 26.33 42.24
C ILE A 120 15.39 27.26 43.08
N SER A 121 14.21 26.80 43.51
CA SER A 121 13.31 27.57 44.36
C SER A 121 13.97 27.95 45.69
N ASN A 122 14.67 27.02 46.33
CA ASN A 122 15.40 27.27 47.57
C ASN A 122 16.53 28.32 47.38
N HIS A 123 17.31 28.19 46.31
CA HIS A 123 18.35 29.16 45.97
C HIS A 123 17.79 30.53 45.64
N PHE A 124 16.69 30.58 44.89
CA PHE A 124 15.99 31.81 44.57
C PHE A 124 15.49 32.51 45.84
N ASN A 125 14.82 31.78 46.74
CA ASN A 125 14.33 32.32 48.01
C ASN A 125 15.46 32.83 48.93
N LYS A 126 16.60 32.14 48.95
CA LYS A 126 17.79 32.63 49.66
C LYS A 126 18.34 33.90 49.02
N GLY A 127 18.37 33.96 47.69
CA GLY A 127 18.78 35.14 46.95
C GLY A 127 17.88 36.34 47.20
N THR A 128 16.56 36.16 47.17
CA THR A 128 15.59 37.23 47.48
C THR A 128 15.71 37.71 48.92
N GLN A 129 15.96 36.82 49.88
CA GLN A 129 16.24 37.19 51.27
C GLN A 129 17.55 37.97 51.39
N ALA A 130 18.61 37.54 50.70
CA ALA A 130 19.92 38.18 50.74
C ALA A 130 19.89 39.60 50.15
N VAL A 131 19.04 39.89 49.17
CA VAL A 131 18.87 41.26 48.63
C VAL A 131 17.82 42.09 49.39
N GLY A 132 17.19 41.53 50.42
CA GLY A 132 16.17 42.23 51.22
C GLY A 132 16.67 43.52 51.87
N TYR A 133 17.98 43.63 52.16
CA TYR A 133 18.58 44.86 52.69
C TYR A 133 18.55 46.02 51.69
N LEU A 134 18.47 45.76 50.38
CA LEU A 134 18.35 46.82 49.38
C LEU A 134 17.08 47.65 49.59
N ASN A 135 16.01 47.03 50.07
CA ASN A 135 14.78 47.73 50.44
C ASN A 135 14.99 48.73 51.59
N GLU A 136 15.89 48.43 52.54
CA GLU A 136 16.25 49.37 53.61
C GLU A 136 17.21 50.46 53.11
N VAL A 137 18.09 50.14 52.16
CA VAL A 137 18.92 51.14 51.47
C VAL A 137 18.05 52.14 50.71
N ASP A 138 17.00 51.69 50.03
CA ASP A 138 16.05 52.55 49.31
C ASP A 138 15.29 53.50 50.25
N LYS A 139 14.91 53.04 51.46
CA LYS A 139 14.35 53.93 52.49
C LYS A 139 15.38 54.93 52.98
N GLY A 140 16.62 54.50 53.20
CA GLY A 140 17.72 55.37 53.59
C GLY A 140 17.98 56.48 52.58
N THR A 141 18.07 56.14 51.28
CA THR A 141 18.28 57.13 50.21
C THR A 141 17.11 58.12 50.10
N ALA A 142 15.87 57.67 50.32
CA ALA A 142 14.72 58.57 50.41
C ALA A 142 14.87 59.58 51.57
N THR A 143 15.34 59.15 52.74
CA THR A 143 15.59 60.07 53.87
C THR A 143 16.70 61.08 53.60
N LEU A 144 17.75 60.69 52.89
CA LEU A 144 18.81 61.62 52.45
C LEU A 144 18.25 62.69 51.49
N GLY A 145 17.24 62.35 50.69
CA GLY A 145 16.50 63.32 49.88
C GLY A 145 15.87 64.44 50.71
N TYR A 146 15.19 64.10 51.81
CA TYR A 146 14.63 65.10 52.73
C TYR A 146 15.71 65.96 53.39
N LEU A 147 16.86 65.37 53.76
CA LEU A 147 17.98 66.14 54.31
C LEU A 147 18.53 67.15 53.30
N ASN A 148 18.65 66.77 52.03
CA ASN A 148 19.08 67.67 50.97
C ASN A 148 18.09 68.83 50.72
N GLU A 149 16.77 68.59 50.84
CA GLU A 149 15.77 69.66 50.80
C GLU A 149 15.90 70.63 51.99
N ILE A 150 16.13 70.09 53.20
CA ILE A 150 16.35 70.90 54.40
C ILE A 150 17.65 71.72 54.28
N GLU A 151 18.73 71.14 53.77
CA GLU A 151 19.99 71.85 53.54
C GLU A 151 19.79 73.01 52.56
N ASN A 152 19.11 72.77 51.43
CA ASN A 152 18.85 73.80 50.43
C ASN A 152 17.98 74.93 50.98
N THR A 153 16.91 74.61 51.72
CA THR A 153 16.05 75.63 52.34
C THR A 153 16.81 76.41 53.42
N THR A 154 17.61 75.75 54.25
CA THR A 154 18.49 76.40 55.23
C THR A 154 19.49 77.34 54.55
N LYS A 155 20.10 76.91 53.45
CA LYS A 155 21.03 77.73 52.65
C LYS A 155 20.36 78.95 52.02
N ILE A 156 19.07 78.87 51.68
CA ILE A 156 18.27 80.00 51.20
C ILE A 156 17.99 80.98 52.34
N ILE A 157 17.59 80.48 53.52
CA ILE A 157 17.16 81.31 54.65
C ILE A 157 18.35 81.98 55.36
N PHE A 158 19.45 81.25 55.55
CA PHE A 158 20.63 81.71 56.29
C PHE A 158 21.77 82.17 55.37
N LYS A 159 21.45 82.52 54.12
CA LYS A 159 22.43 83.01 53.15
C LYS A 159 23.05 84.31 53.66
N LYS A 160 24.33 84.23 54.05
CA LYS A 160 25.21 85.39 54.19
C LYS A 160 25.96 85.62 52.87
#